data_AF-A0A7W1XC78-F1
#
_entry.id   AF-A0A7W1XC78-F1
#
_cell.length_a   1.000
_cell.length_b   1.000
_cell.length_c   1.000
_cell.angle_alpha   90.00
_cell.angle_beta   90.00
_cell.angle_gamma   90.00
#
_symmetry.space_group_name_H-M   'P 1'
#
loop_
_entity.id
_entity.type
_entity.pdbx_description
1 polymer ?
#
loop_
_entity_poly.entity_id
_entity_poly.type
_entity_poly.pdbx_seq_one_letter_code
_entity_poly.pdbx_strand_id
1 'polypeptide(L)' 'MAKTEKTRRIRCVGPVEPASGVVLLRMGTLDIVPGQVLTVGKEVSEDEARLRQSIPTWIFKEVSE' A
#
# COMPACT_ATOMS: atom_id res chain seq x y z
N MET A 1 30.17 4.29 2.02
CA MET A 1 28.95 4.92 2.56
C MET A 1 27.81 3.93 2.33
N ALA A 2 27.40 3.21 3.37
CA ALA A 2 26.26 2.30 3.26
C ALA A 2 25.01 3.17 3.05
N LYS A 3 24.47 3.20 1.83
CA LYS A 3 23.10 3.67 1.62
C LYS A 3 22.23 2.72 2.42
N THR A 4 21.80 3.15 3.61
CA THR A 4 20.66 2.53 4.28
C THR A 4 19.48 2.78 3.35
N GLU A 5 19.27 1.88 2.39
CA GLU A 5 18.04 1.77 1.64
C GLU A 5 16.95 1.54 2.69
N LYS A 6 16.36 2.64 3.18
CA LYS A 6 15.18 2.59 4.02
C LYS A 6 14.16 1.83 3.21
N THR A 7 13.98 0.56 3.55
CA THR A 7 12.99 -0.31 2.94
C THR A 7 11.63 0.27 3.30
N ARG A 8 11.13 1.17 2.46
CA ARG A 8 9.88 1.88 2.68
C ARG A 8 8.76 0.87 2.52
N ARG A 9 7.96 0.69 3.56
CA ARG A 9 6.82 -0.23 3.55
C ARG A 9 5.53 0.56 3.70
N ILE A 10 4.52 0.18 2.94
CA ILE A 10 3.16 0.73 3.06
C ILE A 10 2.22 -0.37 3.52
N ARG A 11 1.44 -0.10 4.55
CA ARG A 11 0.38 -0.96 5.03
C ARG A 11 -0.95 -0.51 4.46
N CYS A 12 -1.64 -1.41 3.79
CA CYS A 12 -3.04 -1.24 3.46
C CYS A 12 -3.85 -1.33 4.75
N VAL A 13 -4.52 -0.25 5.16
CA VAL A 13 -5.41 -0.26 6.34
C VAL A 13 -6.79 -0.80 5.92
N GLY A 14 -7.21 -0.54 4.69
CA GLY A 14 -8.49 -0.97 4.13
C GLY A 14 -9.22 0.18 3.44
N PRO A 15 -10.48 -0.03 3.03
CA PRO A 15 -11.30 1.03 2.46
C PRO A 15 -11.60 2.13 3.48
N VAL A 16 -11.73 3.38 3.00
CA VAL A 16 -12.13 4.53 3.83
C VAL A 16 -13.53 4.33 4.40
N GLU A 17 -14.43 3.75 3.60
CA GLU A 17 -15.78 3.37 4.02
C GLU A 17 -15.85 1.84 4.22
N PRO A 18 -15.77 1.34 5.47
CA PRO A 18 -15.83 -0.10 5.74
C PRO A 18 -17.21 -0.71 5.48
N ALA A 19 -18.26 0.11 5.34
CA ALA A 19 -19.62 -0.35 5.05
C ALA A 19 -19.85 -0.73 3.57
N SER A 20 -18.89 -0.46 2.68
CA SER A 20 -19.06 -0.64 1.24
C SER A 20 -19.04 -2.10 0.78
N GLY A 21 -18.83 -3.07 1.69
CA GLY A 21 -18.75 -4.51 1.36
C GLY A 21 -17.51 -4.90 0.56
N VAL A 22 -16.58 -3.97 0.33
CA VAL A 22 -15.36 -4.20 -0.43
C VAL A 22 -14.32 -4.88 0.46
N VAL A 23 -13.92 -6.09 0.09
CA VAL A 23 -12.98 -6.91 0.87
C VAL A 23 -11.54 -6.89 0.35
N LEU A 24 -11.32 -6.43 -0.88
CA LEU A 24 -10.01 -6.33 -1.52
C LEU A 24 -9.96 -5.21 -2.56
N LEU A 25 -8.78 -4.66 -2.79
CA LEU A 25 -8.48 -3.73 -3.86
C LEU A 25 -7.67 -4.46 -4.94
N ARG A 26 -8.24 -4.58 -6.14
CA ARG A 26 -7.52 -5.10 -7.30
C ARG A 26 -6.90 -3.95 -8.08
N MET A 27 -5.59 -3.98 -8.28
CA MET A 27 -4.88 -3.04 -9.14
C MET A 27 -3.92 -3.79 -10.07
N GLY A 28 -4.25 -3.78 -11.36
CA GLY A 28 -3.58 -4.62 -12.35
C GLY A 28 -3.75 -6.10 -12.00
N THR A 29 -2.64 -6.78 -11.75
CA THR A 29 -2.59 -8.19 -11.35
C THR A 29 -2.42 -8.40 -9.84
N LEU A 30 -2.29 -7.32 -9.06
CA LEU A 30 -2.10 -7.40 -7.62
C LEU A 30 -3.43 -7.23 -6.89
N ASP A 31 -3.78 -8.24 -6.10
CA ASP A 31 -4.86 -8.16 -5.12
C ASP A 31 -4.28 -7.71 -3.77
N ILE A 32 -4.85 -6.63 -3.23
CA ILE A 32 -4.43 -6.04 -1.95
C ILE A 32 -5.57 -6.17 -0.96
N VAL A 33 -5.29 -6.78 0.18
CA VAL A 33 -6.26 -6.92 1.27
C VAL A 33 -5.96 -5.98 2.44
N PRO A 34 -6.99 -5.57 3.22
CA PRO A 34 -6.79 -4.83 4.46
C PRO A 34 -5.81 -5.56 5.40
N GLY A 35 -4.84 -4.83 5.93
CA GLY A 35 -3.77 -5.34 6.79
C GLY A 35 -2.48 -5.72 6.06
N GLN A 36 -2.51 -5.90 4.73
CA GLN A 36 -1.34 -6.29 3.93
C GLN A 36 -0.26 -5.20 3.94
N VAL A 37 1.00 -5.62 4.06
CA VAL A 37 2.16 -4.72 4.00
C VAL A 37 2.87 -4.95 2.66
N LEU A 38 3.12 -3.88 1.94
CA LEU A 38 3.81 -3.89 0.64
C LEU A 38 5.15 -3.16 0.77
N THR A 39 6.18 -3.77 0.24
CA THR A 39 7.54 -3.24 0.22
C THR A 39 7.77 -2.42 -1.04
N VAL A 40 7.98 -1.11 -0.88
CA VAL A 40 8.29 -0.20 -1.97
C VAL A 40 9.72 -0.46 -2.49
N GLY A 41 9.87 -0.58 -3.81
CA GLY A 41 11.11 -0.97 -4.48
C GLY A 41 11.29 -2.48 -4.68
N LYS A 42 10.43 -3.32 -4.08
CA LYS A 42 10.49 -4.79 -4.21
C LYS A 42 9.18 -5.38 -4.71
N GLU A 43 8.08 -5.11 -4.01
CA GLU A 43 6.74 -5.59 -4.37
C GLU A 43 6.01 -4.56 -5.21
N VAL A 44 6.25 -3.27 -4.92
CA VAL A 44 5.60 -2.16 -5.60
C VAL A 44 6.61 -1.06 -5.92
N SER A 45 6.50 -0.44 -7.08
CA SER A 45 7.35 0.70 -7.44
C SER A 45 6.98 1.96 -6.64
N GLU A 46 7.87 2.94 -6.56
CA GLU A 46 7.60 4.21 -5.89
C GLU A 46 6.38 4.93 -6.48
N ASP A 47 6.27 4.92 -7.81
CA ASP A 47 5.15 5.54 -8.52
C ASP A 47 3.82 4.87 -8.12
N GLU A 48 3.80 3.55 -8.07
CA GLU A 48 2.61 2.84 -7.64
C GLU A 48 2.30 3.03 -6.15
N ALA A 49 3.31 3.14 -5.29
CA ALA A 49 3.10 3.45 -3.87
C ALA A 49 2.50 4.86 -3.68
N ARG A 50 2.87 5.81 -4.56
CA ARG A 50 2.32 7.16 -4.58
C ARG A 50 0.89 7.18 -5.11
N LEU A 51 0.63 6.45 -6.20
CA LEU A 51 -0.72 6.26 -6.72
C LEU A 51 -1.64 5.64 -5.66
N ARG A 52 -1.17 4.60 -4.94
CA ARG A 52 -1.92 3.97 -3.84
C ARG A 52 -2.31 4.95 -2.74
N GLN A 53 -1.39 5.80 -2.29
CA GLN A 53 -1.67 6.82 -1.28
C GLN A 53 -2.61 7.93 -1.77
N SER A 54 -2.77 8.07 -3.09
CA SER A 54 -3.68 9.04 -3.70
C SER A 54 -5.10 8.50 -3.93
N ILE A 55 -5.37 7.20 -3.66
CA ILE A 55 -6.69 6.61 -3.82
C ILE A 55 -7.60 7.12 -2.68
N PRO A 56 -8.65 7.90 -2.97
CA PRO A 56 -9.50 8.47 -1.93
C PRO A 56 -10.40 7.43 -1.24
N THR A 57 -10.56 6.26 -1.83
CA THR A 57 -11.42 5.18 -1.32
C THR A 57 -10.67 4.19 -0.43
N TRP A 58 -9.33 4.26 -0.34
CA TRP A 58 -8.50 3.30 0.39
C TRP A 58 -7.41 4.00 1.20
N ILE A 59 -7.22 3.54 2.44
CA ILE A 59 -6.24 4.10 3.35
C ILE A 59 -4.96 3.26 3.28
N PHE A 60 -3.86 3.91 2.90
CA PHE A 60 -2.51 3.35 2.99
C PHE A 60 -1.68 4.17 3.97
N LYS A 61 -0.95 3.50 4.85
CA LYS A 61 -0.07 4.14 5.83
C LYS A 61 1.36 3.66 5.65
N GLU A 62 2.31 4.58 5.71
CA GLU A 62 3.72 4.20 5.79
C GLU A 62 4.00 3.54 7.14
N VAL A 63 4.67 2.39 7.09
CA VAL A 63 5.16 1.69 8.28
C VAL A 63 6.68 1.67 8.17
N SER A 64 7.33 2.41 9.07
CA SER A 64 8.77 2.31 9.30
C SER A 64 8.97 1.39 10.50
N GLU A 65 9.82 0.39 10.35
CA GLU A 65 10.32 -0.44 11.46
C GLU A 65 11.80 -0.11 11.63
#